data_AF-A0A7U9SB02-F1
#
_entry.id   AF-A0A7U9SB02-F1
#
_cell.length_a   1.000
_cell.length_b   1.000
_cell.length_c   1.000
_cell.angle_alpha   90.00
_cell.angle_beta   90.00
_cell.angle_gamma   90.00
#
_symmetry.space_group_name_H-M   'P 1'
#
loop_
_entity.id
_entity.type
_entity.pdbx_description
1 polymer ?
#
loop_
_entity_poly.entity_id
_entity_poly.type
_entity_poly.pdbx_seq_one_letter_code
_entity_poly.pdbx_strand_id
1 'polypeptide(L)'
;MEGKSAELGRSHGIFLIIRGRLINLEDALLGMEAFSHGAFNRCRIIVYADELDKNLTSTREAVKASKPFESLKQYIKKKFNNEVRKYYFDQHLKTEEKKSVSSRMAQTSYLTSKKPIYDFVQNFYANHIMNPILIEKPTEEEKEELLSLYEKNLETGEQVIEHVKLEFKNIDAPIAKLNLKNRTLVINQSHPYVANYIDSNNNMIPLESMVITEVLTESHLYELGIDEEIVNGIIRRRDSTLRQLALADKLGIPAVAMYLKDSLDNPNGLEDAVARVLGAIGFEVTQIGGNGEPDGKAEAFLGYDENGKSKGYVLTYDAKSTKKERISASTAHLSGIKRHQEKYNANYCLEVAIDYQGADDEESAITYESQRERATMITAKDLIKLLLLVTPKQLGLDKLRDLFETCHSPKQVHEWIEALEQRKVEIPPYYELVDVIYELQKTDTEAPVVEVVRMQLNKKLTKKCSSKEVSDWLALLVKLVPGCVNVEGKYVSVQVKAETIKDRIHKAISQIPLDIQPLYNEIFH
;
A
#
# COMPACT_ATOMS: atom_id res chain seq x y z
N MET A 1 -8.23 -17.39 33.85
CA MET A 1 -6.85 -16.88 33.68
C MET A 1 -6.86 -15.42 34.10
N GLU A 2 -6.27 -15.10 35.24
CA GLU A 2 -6.08 -13.71 35.68
C GLU A 2 -4.89 -13.12 34.92
N GLY A 3 -5.09 -11.95 34.30
CA GLY A 3 -4.05 -11.28 33.51
C GLY A 3 -2.97 -10.62 34.38
N LYS A 4 -1.83 -10.28 33.76
CA LYS A 4 -0.66 -9.59 34.35
C LYS A 4 -0.97 -8.32 35.18
N SER A 5 -2.18 -7.77 35.09
CA SER A 5 -2.66 -6.64 35.89
C SER A 5 -2.98 -7.00 37.36
N ALA A 6 -3.20 -8.29 37.67
CA ALA A 6 -3.49 -8.76 39.03
C ALA A 6 -2.28 -8.60 39.97
N GLU A 7 -1.05 -8.70 39.46
CA GLU A 7 0.18 -8.56 40.25
C GLU A 7 0.67 -7.10 40.40
N LEU A 8 0.26 -6.18 39.52
CA LEU A 8 0.78 -4.80 39.46
C LEU A 8 -0.20 -3.72 39.93
N GLY A 9 -1.47 -4.06 40.17
CA GLY A 9 -2.52 -3.11 40.51
C GLY A 9 -2.91 -2.19 39.35
N ARG A 10 -3.95 -1.36 39.53
CA ARG A 10 -4.39 -0.43 38.49
C ARG A 10 -3.52 0.83 38.42
N SER A 11 -3.21 1.30 37.22
CA SER A 11 -2.40 2.52 36.96
C SER A 11 -3.22 3.76 36.63
N HIS A 12 -4.51 3.61 36.33
CA HIS A 12 -5.43 4.69 35.95
C HIS A 12 -6.78 4.56 36.69
N GLY A 13 -7.59 5.62 36.62
CA GLY A 13 -8.91 5.70 37.27
C GLY A 13 -8.89 6.48 38.59
N ILE A 14 -9.94 6.33 39.39
CA ILE A 14 -10.12 7.06 40.66
C ILE A 14 -9.47 6.30 41.80
N PHE A 15 -8.68 6.97 42.63
CA PHE A 15 -8.04 6.44 43.83
C PHE A 15 -8.57 7.23 45.03
N LEU A 16 -9.53 6.65 45.74
CA LEU A 16 -10.15 7.24 46.91
C LEU A 16 -9.39 6.84 48.17
N ILE A 17 -8.77 7.83 48.80
CA ILE A 17 -7.97 7.68 50.02
C ILE A 17 -8.76 8.29 51.19
N ILE A 18 -8.93 7.50 52.26
CA ILE A 18 -9.58 7.94 53.50
C ILE A 18 -8.63 7.60 54.64
N ARG A 19 -8.23 8.62 55.41
CA ARG A 19 -7.24 8.53 56.50
C ARG A 19 -5.97 7.80 56.09
N GLY A 20 -5.46 8.12 54.90
CA GLY A 20 -4.24 7.55 54.34
C GLY A 20 -4.35 6.14 53.75
N ARG A 21 -5.55 5.51 53.74
CA ARG A 21 -5.77 4.19 53.14
C ARG A 21 -6.54 4.29 51.83
N LEU A 22 -6.09 3.58 50.79
CA LEU A 22 -6.82 3.40 49.53
C LEU A 22 -8.01 2.47 49.77
N ILE A 23 -9.23 2.97 49.54
CA ILE A 23 -10.47 2.26 49.88
C ILE A 23 -10.98 1.46 48.69
N ASN A 24 -11.02 2.05 47.49
CA ASN A 24 -11.69 1.44 46.33
C ASN A 24 -10.77 0.54 45.49
N LEU A 25 -10.16 -0.50 46.05
CA LEU A 25 -9.16 -1.33 45.38
C LEU A 25 -9.66 -1.96 44.07
N GLU A 26 -10.86 -2.53 44.08
CA GLU A 26 -11.40 -3.32 42.97
C GLU A 26 -12.20 -2.48 41.96
N ASP A 27 -12.61 -1.26 42.34
CA ASP A 27 -13.53 -0.43 41.55
C ASP A 27 -12.95 0.95 41.25
N ALA A 28 -12.50 1.14 40.01
CA ALA A 28 -11.88 2.38 39.55
C ALA A 28 -12.88 3.53 39.35
N LEU A 29 -14.19 3.26 39.44
CA LEU A 29 -15.28 4.20 39.17
C LEU A 29 -16.12 4.54 40.40
N LEU A 30 -15.87 3.92 41.56
CA LEU A 30 -16.68 4.09 42.76
C LEU A 30 -18.18 3.76 42.50
N GLY A 31 -18.45 2.82 41.60
CA GLY A 31 -19.79 2.38 41.21
C GLY A 31 -20.52 3.38 40.33
N MET A 32 -19.82 4.37 39.77
CA MET A 32 -20.37 5.29 38.78
C MET A 32 -20.40 4.64 37.39
N GLU A 33 -21.26 5.17 36.52
CA GLU A 33 -21.26 4.85 35.08
C GLU A 33 -19.88 5.11 34.45
N ALA A 34 -19.56 4.35 33.40
CA ALA A 34 -18.31 4.50 32.67
C ALA A 34 -18.13 5.94 32.14
N PHE A 35 -16.97 6.53 32.44
CA PHE A 35 -16.53 7.76 31.79
C PHE A 35 -16.06 7.50 30.35
N SER A 36 -15.86 8.58 29.58
CA SER A 36 -15.30 8.48 28.22
C SER A 36 -14.01 7.66 28.20
N HIS A 37 -14.03 6.50 27.52
CA HIS A 37 -12.92 5.54 27.49
C HIS A 37 -11.58 6.15 27.04
N GLY A 38 -11.60 7.15 26.16
CA GLY A 38 -10.38 7.79 25.65
C GLY A 38 -9.62 8.59 26.73
N ALA A 39 -10.30 9.51 27.40
CA ALA A 39 -9.67 10.37 28.41
C ALA A 39 -9.48 9.64 29.75
N PHE A 40 -10.46 8.84 30.17
CA PHE A 40 -10.45 8.24 31.51
C PHE A 40 -9.36 7.19 31.71
N ASN A 41 -9.12 6.34 30.70
CA ASN A 41 -8.09 5.30 30.75
C ASN A 41 -6.65 5.87 30.77
N ARG A 42 -6.49 7.17 30.52
CA ARG A 42 -5.20 7.87 30.53
C ARG A 42 -5.07 8.86 31.68
N CYS A 43 -5.97 8.80 32.66
CA CYS A 43 -6.01 9.72 33.79
C CYS A 43 -5.93 8.98 35.13
N ARG A 44 -5.18 9.56 36.07
CA ARG A 44 -5.10 9.12 37.46
C ARG A 44 -5.67 10.20 38.36
N ILE A 45 -6.79 9.92 39.00
CA ILE A 45 -7.52 10.88 39.85
C ILE A 45 -7.33 10.44 41.30
N ILE A 46 -6.62 11.23 42.10
CA ILE A 46 -6.38 10.93 43.51
C ILE A 46 -7.28 11.82 44.36
N VAL A 47 -8.08 11.23 45.24
CA VAL A 47 -9.06 11.93 46.07
C VAL A 47 -8.82 11.59 47.53
N TYR A 48 -8.51 12.60 48.34
CA TYR A 48 -8.43 12.47 49.80
C TYR A 48 -9.77 12.92 50.41
N ALA A 49 -10.49 12.02 51.07
CA ALA A 49 -11.83 12.27 51.60
C ALA A 49 -11.95 11.77 53.06
N ASP A 50 -11.14 12.32 53.96
CA ASP A 50 -10.99 11.82 55.33
C ASP A 50 -12.28 11.89 56.17
N GLU A 51 -13.20 12.79 55.83
CA GLU A 51 -14.50 12.94 56.50
C GLU A 51 -15.52 11.83 56.16
N LEU A 52 -15.19 10.95 55.20
CA LEU A 52 -16.00 9.76 54.88
C LEU A 52 -15.70 8.57 55.80
N ASP A 53 -14.79 8.72 56.77
CA ASP A 53 -14.41 7.68 57.72
C ASP A 53 -15.60 7.08 58.48
N LYS A 54 -16.58 7.92 58.86
CA LYS A 54 -17.82 7.51 59.53
C LYS A 54 -18.74 6.67 58.64
N ASN A 55 -18.52 6.68 57.33
CA ASN A 55 -19.33 5.99 56.33
C ASN A 55 -18.65 4.72 55.79
N LEU A 56 -17.50 4.32 56.33
CA LEU A 56 -16.83 3.08 55.92
C LEU A 56 -17.65 1.83 56.30
N THR A 57 -17.51 0.78 55.48
CA THR A 57 -17.99 -0.56 55.82
C THR A 57 -17.17 -1.14 56.98
N SER A 58 -17.68 -2.20 57.62
CA SER A 58 -16.96 -2.88 58.71
C SER A 58 -15.59 -3.42 58.26
N THR A 59 -15.46 -3.82 56.99
CA THR A 59 -14.19 -4.25 56.37
C THR A 59 -13.24 -3.09 56.07
N ARG A 60 -13.72 -1.83 56.09
CA ARG A 60 -12.98 -0.60 55.75
C ARG A 60 -12.38 -0.62 54.33
N GLU A 61 -13.00 -1.36 53.43
CA GLU A 61 -12.61 -1.53 52.02
C GLU A 61 -13.68 -0.98 51.06
N ALA A 62 -14.78 -0.45 51.59
CA ALA A 62 -15.78 0.24 50.80
C ALA A 62 -16.43 1.34 51.64
N VAL A 63 -17.05 2.29 50.95
CA VAL A 63 -17.87 3.34 51.57
C VAL A 63 -19.33 2.95 51.41
N LYS A 64 -20.08 2.97 52.52
CA LYS A 64 -21.54 2.74 52.50
C LYS A 64 -22.22 3.83 51.68
N ALA A 65 -23.29 3.44 50.97
CA ALA A 65 -24.16 4.39 50.29
C ALA A 65 -24.65 5.44 51.30
N SER A 66 -24.28 6.70 51.07
CA SER A 66 -24.52 7.81 51.98
C SER A 66 -24.54 9.11 51.20
N LYS A 67 -25.26 10.11 51.71
CA LYS A 67 -25.35 11.43 51.08
C LYS A 67 -23.96 12.06 50.83
N PRO A 68 -23.00 12.04 51.78
CA PRO A 68 -21.66 12.57 51.53
C PRO A 68 -20.91 11.85 50.40
N PHE A 69 -21.03 10.52 50.33
CA PHE A 69 -20.37 9.74 49.27
C PHE A 69 -20.96 10.03 47.89
N GLU A 70 -22.28 10.18 47.80
CA GLU A 70 -22.95 10.54 46.54
C GLU A 70 -22.58 11.95 46.07
N SER A 71 -22.51 12.92 46.99
CA SER A 71 -22.05 14.27 46.66
C SER A 71 -20.61 14.29 46.13
N LEU A 72 -19.72 13.46 46.70
CA LEU A 72 -18.36 13.31 46.21
C LEU A 72 -18.32 12.73 44.79
N LYS A 73 -19.10 11.68 44.51
CA LYS A 73 -19.22 11.09 43.16
C LYS A 73 -19.67 12.12 42.13
N GLN A 74 -20.70 12.91 42.45
CA GLN A 74 -21.19 13.97 41.57
C GLN A 74 -20.14 15.05 41.31
N TYR A 75 -19.39 15.45 42.35
CA TYR A 75 -18.29 16.39 42.21
C TYR A 75 -17.20 15.87 41.27
N ILE A 76 -16.74 14.63 41.48
CA ILE A 76 -15.72 13.98 40.64
C ILE A 76 -16.22 13.89 39.19
N LYS A 77 -17.48 13.46 38.97
CA LYS A 77 -18.10 13.38 37.64
C LYS A 77 -18.12 14.74 36.94
N LYS A 78 -18.48 15.82 37.66
CA LYS A 78 -18.48 17.18 37.12
C LYS A 78 -17.08 17.66 36.76
N LYS A 79 -16.10 17.45 37.65
CA LYS A 79 -14.69 17.82 37.42
C LYS A 79 -14.08 17.07 36.23
N PHE A 80 -14.33 15.77 36.14
CA PHE A 80 -13.83 14.98 35.02
C PHE A 80 -14.40 15.45 33.68
N ASN A 81 -15.72 15.62 33.59
CA ASN A 81 -16.36 15.97 32.32
C ASN A 81 -16.05 17.40 31.85
N ASN A 82 -15.94 18.35 32.78
CA ASN A 82 -15.81 19.77 32.41
C ASN A 82 -14.35 20.23 32.29
N GLU A 83 -13.42 19.63 33.03
CA GLU A 83 -12.03 20.11 33.10
C GLU A 83 -11.08 19.07 32.49
N VAL A 84 -11.06 17.84 33.02
CA VAL A 84 -10.10 16.82 32.61
C VAL A 84 -10.33 16.38 31.16
N ARG A 85 -11.58 16.08 30.81
CA ARG A 85 -11.96 15.68 29.45
C ARG A 85 -11.65 16.81 28.45
N LYS A 86 -12.03 18.04 28.79
CA LYS A 86 -11.79 19.22 27.95
C LYS A 86 -10.30 19.43 27.70
N TYR A 87 -9.48 19.43 28.76
CA TYR A 87 -8.03 19.56 28.65
C TYR A 87 -7.40 18.47 27.79
N TYR A 88 -7.82 17.20 27.94
CA TYR A 88 -7.30 16.09 27.14
C TYR A 88 -7.58 16.28 25.64
N PHE A 89 -8.81 16.66 25.28
CA PHE A 89 -9.17 16.90 23.89
C PHE A 89 -8.49 18.16 23.33
N ASP A 90 -8.40 19.23 24.11
CA ASP A 90 -7.67 20.46 23.72
C ASP A 90 -6.18 20.17 23.46
N GLN A 91 -5.54 19.31 24.26
CA GLN A 91 -4.15 18.90 24.03
C GLN A 91 -3.98 17.99 22.81
N HIS A 92 -4.95 17.09 22.56
CA HIS A 92 -4.96 16.28 21.34
C HIS A 92 -5.10 17.15 20.10
N LEU A 93 -6.05 18.09 20.10
CA LEU A 93 -6.22 19.06 19.01
C LEU A 93 -4.95 19.87 18.76
N LYS A 94 -4.31 20.38 19.82
CA LYS A 94 -3.00 21.08 19.71
C LYS A 94 -1.89 20.19 19.13
N THR A 95 -1.93 18.90 19.41
CA THR A 95 -0.93 17.94 18.89
C THR A 95 -1.17 17.64 17.42
N GLU A 96 -2.43 17.55 16.98
CA GLU A 96 -2.78 17.41 15.57
C GLU A 96 -2.51 18.70 14.78
N GLU A 97 -2.81 19.86 15.35
CA GLU A 97 -2.48 21.16 14.74
C GLU A 97 -0.96 21.33 14.54
N LYS A 98 -0.13 20.94 15.51
CA LYS A 98 1.35 20.95 15.37
C LYS A 98 1.86 20.00 14.28
N LYS A 99 1.10 18.96 13.94
CA LYS A 99 1.44 18.04 12.85
C LYS A 99 1.01 18.55 11.49
N SER A 100 0.13 19.55 11.40
CA SER A 100 -0.34 20.10 10.13
C SER A 100 0.81 20.67 9.30
N VAL A 101 0.71 20.59 7.97
CA VAL A 101 1.72 21.16 7.07
C VAL A 101 1.87 22.66 7.29
N SER A 102 0.78 23.40 7.47
CA SER A 102 0.80 24.85 7.71
C SER A 102 1.58 25.21 8.98
N SER A 103 1.41 24.44 10.06
CA SER A 103 2.16 24.67 11.30
C SER A 103 3.66 24.41 11.12
N ARG A 104 4.04 23.38 10.35
CA ARG A 104 5.44 23.10 10.03
C ARG A 104 6.03 24.19 9.12
N MET A 105 5.28 24.64 8.11
CA MET A 105 5.69 25.73 7.23
C MET A 105 5.87 27.04 7.98
N ALA A 106 5.03 27.35 8.96
CA ALA A 106 5.16 28.54 9.80
C ALA A 106 6.45 28.58 10.63
N GLN A 107 7.12 27.44 10.84
CA GLN A 107 8.40 27.36 11.54
C GLN A 107 9.61 27.54 10.61
N THR A 108 9.40 27.61 9.29
CA THR A 108 10.46 27.83 8.30
C THR A 108 10.73 29.32 8.09
N SER A 109 11.95 29.66 7.66
CA SER A 109 12.32 31.05 7.40
C SER A 109 11.63 31.57 6.14
N TYR A 110 11.25 32.85 6.17
CA TYR A 110 10.72 33.58 5.01
C TYR A 110 11.54 33.35 3.74
N LEU A 111 12.88 33.43 3.86
CA LEU A 111 13.81 33.29 2.73
C LEU A 111 13.83 31.89 2.12
N THR A 112 13.48 30.86 2.89
CA THR A 112 13.60 29.47 2.45
C THR A 112 12.30 28.88 1.92
N SER A 113 11.16 29.48 2.23
CA SER A 113 9.84 28.90 1.90
C SER A 113 8.88 29.87 1.24
N LYS A 114 8.85 31.13 1.67
CA LYS A 114 7.85 32.10 1.20
C LYS A 114 8.37 32.92 0.02
N LYS A 115 9.57 33.49 0.17
CA LYS A 115 10.20 34.31 -0.87
C LYS A 115 10.36 33.57 -2.21
N PRO A 116 10.82 32.30 -2.26
CA PRO A 116 10.97 31.60 -3.54
C PRO A 116 9.65 31.49 -4.32
N ILE A 117 8.54 31.17 -3.64
CA ILE A 117 7.21 31.07 -4.28
C ILE A 117 6.69 32.44 -4.70
N TYR A 118 6.90 33.48 -3.88
CA TYR A 118 6.53 34.85 -4.25
C TYR A 118 7.27 35.28 -5.52
N ASP A 119 8.60 35.11 -5.55
CA ASP A 119 9.43 35.48 -6.70
C ASP A 119 9.08 34.62 -7.93
N PHE A 120 8.74 33.34 -7.74
CA PHE A 120 8.21 32.49 -8.82
C PHE A 120 6.96 33.09 -9.47
N VAL A 121 5.96 33.53 -8.69
CA VAL A 121 4.73 34.13 -9.24
C VAL A 121 5.04 35.40 -10.03
N GLN A 122 5.92 36.26 -9.51
CA GLN A 122 6.36 37.48 -10.20
C GLN A 122 7.08 37.15 -11.52
N ASN A 123 8.04 36.22 -11.48
CA ASN A 123 8.85 35.82 -12.63
C ASN A 123 8.01 35.11 -13.71
N PHE A 124 7.03 34.30 -13.31
CA PHE A 124 6.11 33.67 -14.25
C PHE A 124 5.32 34.71 -15.05
N TYR A 125 4.67 35.66 -14.38
CA TYR A 125 3.90 36.72 -15.06
C TYR A 125 4.74 37.80 -15.74
N ALA A 126 6.05 37.83 -15.48
CA ALA A 126 7.03 38.60 -16.23
C ALA A 126 7.53 37.87 -17.50
N ASN A 127 7.02 36.66 -17.78
CA ASN A 127 7.46 35.76 -18.87
C ASN A 127 8.92 35.29 -18.76
N HIS A 128 9.47 35.22 -17.53
CA HIS A 128 10.77 34.58 -17.28
C HIS A 128 10.66 33.07 -17.04
N ILE A 129 9.44 32.56 -16.83
CA ILE A 129 9.14 31.14 -16.60
C ILE A 129 8.00 30.76 -17.55
N MET A 130 8.18 29.69 -18.32
CA MET A 130 7.21 29.24 -19.32
C MET A 130 6.59 27.89 -18.97
N ASN A 131 7.40 26.94 -18.46
CA ASN A 131 7.03 25.55 -18.26
C ASN A 131 7.61 24.98 -16.96
N PRO A 132 7.05 25.36 -15.80
CA PRO A 132 7.39 24.73 -14.52
C PRO A 132 6.93 23.27 -14.49
N ILE A 133 7.64 22.43 -13.73
CA ILE A 133 7.41 20.99 -13.61
C ILE A 133 6.61 20.65 -12.35
N LEU A 134 7.05 21.14 -11.17
CA LEU A 134 6.45 20.79 -9.86
C LEU A 134 5.47 21.84 -9.35
N ILE A 135 5.37 22.99 -10.01
CA ILE A 135 4.35 24.00 -9.76
C ILE A 135 3.36 24.00 -10.93
N GLU A 136 2.06 23.96 -10.65
CA GLU A 136 1.03 24.06 -11.68
C GLU A 136 1.13 25.40 -12.39
N LYS A 137 1.19 25.36 -13.73
CA LYS A 137 1.28 26.54 -14.57
C LYS A 137 0.06 27.45 -14.34
N PRO A 138 0.24 28.66 -13.78
CA PRO A 138 -0.86 29.61 -13.62
C PRO A 138 -1.42 30.04 -14.96
N THR A 139 -2.69 30.45 -14.97
CA THR A 139 -3.32 31.06 -16.15
C THR A 139 -3.20 32.58 -16.11
N GLU A 140 -3.29 33.24 -17.28
CA GLU A 140 -3.30 34.71 -17.35
C GLU A 140 -4.52 35.32 -16.63
N GLU A 141 -5.64 34.61 -16.60
CA GLU A 141 -6.85 35.03 -15.87
C GLU A 141 -6.63 35.13 -14.35
N GLU A 142 -5.67 34.36 -13.82
CA GLU A 142 -5.35 34.31 -12.39
C GLU A 142 -4.33 35.38 -11.97
N LYS A 143 -3.82 36.20 -12.90
CA LYS A 143 -2.69 37.11 -12.65
C LYS A 143 -2.92 38.08 -11.51
N GLU A 144 -4.00 38.86 -11.57
CA GLU A 144 -4.29 39.87 -10.55
C GLU A 144 -4.58 39.23 -9.19
N GLU A 145 -5.27 38.08 -9.20
CA GLU A 145 -5.61 37.31 -8.00
C GLU A 145 -4.33 36.79 -7.31
N LEU A 146 -3.45 36.11 -8.05
CA LEU A 146 -2.25 35.51 -7.48
C LEU A 146 -1.22 36.55 -7.06
N LEU A 147 -0.98 37.61 -7.85
CA LEU A 147 -0.06 38.68 -7.46
C LEU A 147 -0.53 39.35 -6.14
N SER A 148 -1.82 39.69 -6.05
CA SER A 148 -2.40 40.28 -4.84
C SER A 148 -2.37 39.33 -3.64
N LEU A 149 -2.67 38.05 -3.87
CA LEU A 149 -2.66 37.02 -2.83
C LEU A 149 -1.28 36.86 -2.20
N TYR A 150 -0.25 36.71 -3.03
CA TYR A 150 1.10 36.47 -2.55
C TYR A 150 1.79 37.74 -2.04
N GLU A 151 1.41 38.93 -2.51
CA GLU A 151 1.82 40.21 -1.91
C GLU A 151 1.24 40.38 -0.51
N LYS A 152 -0.07 40.15 -0.33
CA LYS A 152 -0.73 40.22 0.98
C LYS A 152 -0.14 39.20 1.98
N ASN A 153 0.26 38.02 1.51
CA ASN A 153 0.88 37.00 2.36
C ASN A 153 2.19 37.44 3.01
N LEU A 154 2.92 38.36 2.37
CA LEU A 154 4.13 38.96 2.96
C LEU A 154 3.79 39.74 4.23
N GLU A 155 2.62 40.37 4.26
CA GLU A 155 2.14 41.18 5.39
C GLU A 155 1.44 40.34 6.45
N THR A 156 0.58 39.39 6.05
CA THR A 156 -0.26 38.62 6.98
C THR A 156 0.46 37.42 7.61
N GLY A 157 1.57 36.97 7.02
CA GLY A 157 2.30 35.80 7.51
C GLY A 157 1.63 34.47 7.15
N GLU A 158 0.66 34.47 6.23
CA GLU A 158 0.06 33.28 5.63
C GLU A 158 1.11 32.38 4.94
N GLN A 159 0.79 31.10 4.78
CA GLN A 159 1.72 30.08 4.27
C GLN A 159 1.49 29.81 2.80
N VAL A 160 2.56 29.50 2.07
CA VAL A 160 2.50 29.22 0.63
C VAL A 160 2.00 27.80 0.31
N ILE A 161 2.05 26.89 1.28
CA ILE A 161 1.48 25.54 1.22
C ILE A 161 0.67 25.33 2.50
N GLU A 162 -0.63 25.08 2.35
CA GLU A 162 -1.56 24.92 3.47
C GLU A 162 -2.13 23.50 3.55
N HIS A 163 -2.17 22.80 2.43
CA HIS A 163 -2.73 21.47 2.33
C HIS A 163 -1.78 20.55 1.56
N VAL A 164 -1.67 19.30 2.01
CA VAL A 164 -1.05 18.23 1.25
C VAL A 164 -2.10 17.16 1.03
N LYS A 165 -2.24 16.72 -0.22
CA LYS A 165 -3.15 15.65 -0.60
C LYS A 165 -2.39 14.59 -1.38
N LEU A 166 -2.89 13.37 -1.30
CA LEU A 166 -2.42 12.23 -2.08
C LEU A 166 -3.46 11.99 -3.16
N GLU A 167 -3.04 11.99 -4.41
CA GLU A 167 -3.90 11.66 -5.54
C GLU A 167 -3.12 10.81 -6.55
N PHE A 168 -3.81 9.90 -7.21
CA PHE A 168 -3.27 9.21 -8.37
C PHE A 168 -3.21 10.18 -9.54
N LYS A 169 -2.00 10.45 -10.05
CA LYS A 169 -1.79 11.14 -11.33
C LYS A 169 -1.22 10.14 -12.33
N ASN A 170 -0.95 10.62 -13.55
CA ASN A 170 -0.20 9.83 -14.53
C ASN A 170 1.15 9.40 -13.90
N ILE A 171 1.60 8.18 -14.19
CA ILE A 171 2.87 7.64 -13.71
C ILE A 171 4.07 8.46 -14.21
N ASP A 172 4.00 9.02 -15.42
CA ASP A 172 5.01 9.92 -16.00
C ASP A 172 4.95 11.33 -15.42
N ALA A 173 3.88 11.67 -14.71
CA ALA A 173 3.80 12.92 -13.99
C ALA A 173 4.84 12.92 -12.85
N PRO A 174 5.39 14.10 -12.50
CA PRO A 174 6.38 14.21 -11.45
C PRO A 174 5.84 13.75 -10.10
N ILE A 175 6.74 13.59 -9.13
CA ILE A 175 6.40 13.16 -7.77
C ILE A 175 5.30 13.98 -7.10
N ALA A 176 5.16 15.27 -7.43
CA ALA A 176 4.07 16.11 -6.96
C ALA A 176 3.85 17.37 -7.82
N LYS A 177 2.71 18.03 -7.60
CA LYS A 177 2.42 19.37 -8.14
C LYS A 177 1.78 20.29 -7.11
N LEU A 178 2.25 21.54 -7.03
CA LEU A 178 1.67 22.60 -6.20
C LEU A 178 0.70 23.46 -7.00
N ASN A 179 -0.54 23.58 -6.52
CA ASN A 179 -1.49 24.57 -7.01
C ASN A 179 -1.37 25.87 -6.19
N LEU A 180 -1.00 26.96 -6.85
CA LEU A 180 -0.74 28.24 -6.19
C LEU A 180 -2.00 28.96 -5.69
N LYS A 181 -3.16 28.69 -6.29
CA LYS A 181 -4.43 29.35 -5.96
C LYS A 181 -5.04 28.80 -4.68
N ASN A 182 -5.12 27.47 -4.57
CA ASN A 182 -5.69 26.80 -3.40
C ASN A 182 -4.62 26.32 -2.38
N ARG A 183 -3.35 26.61 -2.64
CA ARG A 183 -2.20 26.29 -1.77
C ARG A 183 -2.11 24.80 -1.39
N THR A 184 -2.57 23.95 -2.31
CA THR A 184 -2.58 22.50 -2.13
C THR A 184 -1.44 21.87 -2.93
N LEU A 185 -0.58 21.15 -2.22
CA LEU A 185 0.42 20.26 -2.80
C LEU A 185 -0.19 18.89 -2.99
N VAL A 186 -0.27 18.42 -4.23
CA VAL A 186 -0.75 17.09 -4.58
C VAL A 186 0.43 16.17 -4.84
N ILE A 187 0.64 15.20 -3.95
CA ILE A 187 1.63 14.13 -4.09
C ILE A 187 1.06 13.04 -5.01
N ASN A 188 1.81 12.69 -6.05
CA ASN A 188 1.45 11.67 -7.02
C ASN A 188 1.63 10.26 -6.42
N GLN A 189 0.52 9.59 -6.10
CA GLN A 189 0.56 8.22 -5.56
C GLN A 189 1.08 7.20 -6.58
N SER A 190 0.94 7.47 -7.87
CA SER A 190 1.42 6.61 -8.95
C SER A 190 2.93 6.72 -9.18
N HIS A 191 3.59 7.74 -8.60
CA HIS A 191 5.03 7.89 -8.75
C HIS A 191 5.74 6.71 -8.07
N PRO A 192 6.67 5.99 -8.75
CA PRO A 192 7.26 4.74 -8.25
C PRO A 192 7.83 4.83 -6.82
N TYR A 193 8.48 5.94 -6.50
CA TYR A 193 9.01 6.20 -5.16
C TYR A 193 7.91 6.32 -4.10
N VAL A 194 6.80 7.00 -4.41
CA VAL A 194 5.70 7.16 -3.46
C VAL A 194 5.00 5.82 -3.26
N ALA A 195 4.71 5.12 -4.35
CA ALA A 195 4.04 3.81 -4.34
C ALA A 195 4.79 2.78 -3.48
N ASN A 196 6.13 2.72 -3.56
CA ASN A 196 6.90 1.73 -2.80
C ASN A 196 6.97 2.01 -1.28
N TYR A 197 6.83 3.27 -0.87
CA TYR A 197 7.08 3.69 0.52
C TYR A 197 5.87 4.18 1.28
N ILE A 198 4.73 4.37 0.62
CA ILE A 198 3.50 4.86 1.25
C ILE A 198 2.91 3.86 2.25
N ASP A 199 2.94 2.57 1.93
CA ASP A 199 2.35 1.51 2.76
C ASP A 199 3.27 1.04 3.89
N SER A 200 4.58 1.22 3.72
CA SER A 200 5.59 0.79 4.70
C SER A 200 5.78 1.78 5.85
N ASN A 201 5.27 3.01 5.73
CA ASN A 201 5.42 4.06 6.74
C ASN A 201 4.05 4.53 7.28
N ASN A 202 3.79 4.26 8.56
CA ASN A 202 2.64 4.84 9.28
C ASN A 202 2.73 6.36 9.47
N ASN A 203 3.85 6.99 9.09
CA ASN A 203 4.09 8.42 9.24
C ASN A 203 4.49 9.04 7.89
N MET A 204 3.60 9.86 7.32
CA MET A 204 3.80 10.51 6.02
C MET A 204 4.65 11.78 6.10
N ILE A 205 4.90 12.32 7.30
CA ILE A 205 5.60 13.60 7.49
C ILE A 205 6.97 13.65 6.78
N PRO A 206 7.81 12.60 6.82
CA PRO A 206 9.09 12.62 6.09
C PRO A 206 8.91 12.75 4.57
N LEU A 207 7.96 12.01 3.99
CA LEU A 207 7.66 12.10 2.57
C LEU A 207 7.12 13.49 2.22
N GLU A 208 6.14 13.99 2.99
CA GLU A 208 5.58 15.33 2.79
C GLU A 208 6.68 16.40 2.84
N SER A 209 7.58 16.33 3.82
CA SER A 209 8.67 17.30 3.98
C SER A 209 9.66 17.25 2.82
N MET A 210 10.00 16.06 2.34
CA MET A 210 10.87 15.87 1.20
C MET A 210 10.24 16.43 -0.09
N VAL A 211 8.95 16.12 -0.34
CA VAL A 211 8.25 16.60 -1.53
C VAL A 211 8.05 18.12 -1.50
N ILE A 212 7.71 18.70 -0.34
CA ILE A 212 7.67 20.17 -0.17
C ILE A 212 9.02 20.78 -0.54
N THR A 213 10.12 20.14 -0.13
CA THR A 213 11.47 20.60 -0.44
C THR A 213 11.75 20.55 -1.94
N GLU A 214 11.27 19.55 -2.69
CA GLU A 214 11.42 19.51 -4.16
C GLU A 214 10.72 20.70 -4.83
N VAL A 215 9.49 21.02 -4.44
CA VAL A 215 8.75 22.18 -4.98
C VAL A 215 9.45 23.50 -4.64
N LEU A 216 9.92 23.64 -3.40
CA LEU A 216 10.68 24.82 -2.99
C LEU A 216 12.03 24.91 -3.70
N THR A 217 12.64 23.78 -4.04
CA THR A 217 13.88 23.74 -4.82
C THR A 217 13.66 24.30 -6.22
N GLU A 218 12.59 23.89 -6.91
CA GLU A 218 12.25 24.44 -8.23
C GLU A 218 12.08 25.97 -8.17
N SER A 219 11.27 26.47 -7.24
CA SER A 219 11.06 27.92 -7.10
C SER A 219 12.33 28.67 -6.70
N HIS A 220 13.20 28.08 -5.88
CA HIS A 220 14.47 28.69 -5.50
C HIS A 220 15.46 28.78 -6.68
N LEU A 221 15.48 27.79 -7.58
CA LEU A 221 16.32 27.85 -8.78
C LEU A 221 15.89 29.01 -9.68
N TYR A 222 14.59 29.25 -9.82
CA TYR A 222 14.06 30.42 -10.53
C TYR A 222 14.36 31.74 -9.81
N GLU A 223 14.26 31.79 -8.48
CA GLU A 223 14.66 32.96 -7.67
C GLU A 223 16.13 33.34 -7.90
N LEU A 224 17.02 32.34 -8.04
CA LEU A 224 18.44 32.55 -8.34
C LEU A 224 18.71 33.01 -9.78
N GLY A 225 17.69 33.12 -10.62
CA GLY A 225 17.82 33.53 -12.02
C GLY A 225 18.48 32.47 -12.91
N ILE A 226 18.39 31.19 -12.54
CA ILE A 226 18.89 30.08 -13.36
C ILE A 226 17.95 29.91 -14.55
N ASP A 227 18.54 29.70 -15.73
CA ASP A 227 17.80 29.47 -16.97
C ASP A 227 16.84 28.27 -16.87
N GLU A 228 15.62 28.41 -17.40
CA GLU A 228 14.56 27.39 -17.29
C GLU A 228 14.98 26.03 -17.85
N GLU A 229 15.78 25.98 -18.92
CA GLU A 229 16.25 24.72 -19.48
C GLU A 229 17.11 23.94 -18.45
N ILE A 230 17.97 24.67 -17.71
CA ILE A 230 18.79 24.10 -16.65
C ILE A 230 17.94 23.68 -15.46
N VAL A 231 16.98 24.52 -15.04
CA VAL A 231 16.04 24.19 -13.95
C VAL A 231 15.29 22.90 -14.27
N ASN A 232 14.70 22.81 -15.46
CA ASN A 232 13.97 21.64 -15.92
C ASN A 232 14.87 20.40 -16.00
N GLY A 233 16.12 20.55 -16.46
CA GLY A 233 17.10 19.47 -16.47
C GLY A 233 17.43 18.93 -15.08
N ILE A 234 17.61 19.82 -14.09
CA ILE A 234 17.86 19.44 -12.69
C ILE A 234 16.66 18.69 -12.12
N ILE A 235 15.45 19.26 -12.24
CA ILE A 235 14.23 18.67 -11.66
C ILE A 235 13.93 17.31 -12.30
N ARG A 236 14.01 17.16 -13.62
CA ARG A 236 13.81 15.87 -14.30
C ARG A 236 14.84 14.82 -13.87
N ARG A 237 16.11 15.21 -13.71
CA ARG A 237 17.16 14.28 -13.28
C ARG A 237 16.93 13.80 -11.84
N ARG A 238 16.45 14.67 -10.95
CA ARG A 238 16.08 14.31 -9.58
C ARG A 238 14.88 13.37 -9.55
N ASP A 239 13.82 13.68 -10.30
CA ASP A 239 12.64 12.81 -10.43
C ASP A 239 13.02 11.42 -10.97
N SER A 240 13.85 11.37 -12.03
CA SER A 240 14.39 10.12 -12.56
C SER A 240 15.22 9.35 -11.53
N THR A 241 16.04 10.03 -10.73
CA THR A 241 16.81 9.40 -9.65
C THR A 241 15.89 8.79 -8.59
N LEU A 242 14.81 9.48 -8.21
CA LEU A 242 13.82 8.94 -7.26
C LEU A 242 13.12 7.70 -7.80
N ARG A 243 12.78 7.69 -9.10
CA ARG A 243 12.25 6.50 -9.77
C ARG A 243 13.24 5.35 -9.72
N GLN A 244 14.51 5.59 -10.04
CA GLN A 244 15.56 4.59 -9.99
C GLN A 244 15.82 4.05 -8.57
N LEU A 245 15.81 4.93 -7.56
CA LEU A 245 15.96 4.53 -6.15
C LEU A 245 14.79 3.68 -5.66
N ALA A 246 13.57 3.99 -6.11
CA ALA A 246 12.41 3.15 -5.83
C ALA A 246 12.60 1.71 -6.33
N LEU A 247 13.25 1.55 -7.49
CA LEU A 247 13.54 0.25 -8.10
C LEU A 247 14.66 -0.53 -7.37
N ALA A 248 15.43 0.09 -6.47
CA ALA A 248 16.56 -0.58 -5.81
C ALA A 248 16.18 -1.36 -4.54
N ASP A 249 15.13 -0.94 -3.81
CA ASP A 249 14.94 -1.34 -2.41
C ASP A 249 13.79 -2.33 -2.16
N LYS A 250 12.78 -2.41 -3.04
CA LYS A 250 11.68 -3.41 -3.07
C LYS A 250 10.82 -3.20 -4.31
N LEU A 251 10.86 -4.15 -5.24
CA LEU A 251 10.17 -4.01 -6.53
C LEU A 251 8.67 -4.30 -6.37
N GLY A 252 7.85 -3.25 -6.33
CA GLY A 252 6.41 -3.36 -6.58
C GLY A 252 6.15 -3.73 -8.05
N ILE A 253 5.21 -4.64 -8.29
CA ILE A 253 4.80 -5.11 -9.64
C ILE A 253 4.62 -3.95 -10.65
N PRO A 254 3.97 -2.81 -10.31
CA PRO A 254 3.82 -1.67 -11.24
C PRO A 254 5.14 -1.03 -11.69
N ALA A 255 6.09 -0.86 -10.77
CA ALA A 255 7.36 -0.21 -11.07
C ALA A 255 8.22 -1.09 -12.00
N VAL A 256 8.16 -2.40 -11.82
CA VAL A 256 8.84 -3.38 -12.68
C VAL A 256 8.24 -3.42 -14.07
N ALA A 257 6.90 -3.41 -14.17
CA ALA A 257 6.19 -3.36 -15.45
C ALA A 257 6.59 -2.12 -16.26
N MET A 258 6.65 -0.95 -15.62
CA MET A 258 7.09 0.28 -16.26
C MET A 258 8.56 0.22 -16.67
N TYR A 259 9.43 -0.28 -15.80
CA TYR A 259 10.84 -0.40 -16.13
C TYR A 259 11.09 -1.30 -17.35
N LEU A 260 10.32 -2.38 -17.50
CA LEU A 260 10.37 -3.21 -18.71
C LEU A 260 9.91 -2.45 -19.96
N LYS A 261 8.81 -1.68 -19.87
CA LYS A 261 8.32 -0.84 -20.97
C LYS A 261 9.34 0.22 -21.39
N ASP A 262 9.99 0.87 -20.44
CA ASP A 262 10.95 1.95 -20.71
C ASP A 262 12.30 1.46 -21.22
N SER A 263 12.60 0.16 -21.03
CA SER A 263 13.90 -0.41 -21.38
C SER A 263 13.94 -1.09 -22.75
N LEU A 264 12.84 -1.06 -23.51
CA LEU A 264 12.70 -1.82 -24.77
C LEU A 264 13.76 -1.49 -25.83
N ASP A 265 14.20 -0.23 -25.91
CA ASP A 265 15.20 0.23 -26.88
C ASP A 265 16.65 0.18 -26.38
N ASN A 266 16.87 -0.22 -25.12
CA ASN A 266 18.17 -0.31 -24.47
C ASN A 266 18.52 -1.79 -24.19
N PRO A 267 19.48 -2.40 -24.91
CA PRO A 267 19.85 -3.81 -24.70
C PRO A 267 20.14 -4.17 -23.25
N ASN A 268 21.09 -3.48 -22.61
CA ASN A 268 21.46 -3.75 -21.22
C ASN A 268 20.31 -3.43 -20.26
N GLY A 269 19.50 -2.43 -20.57
CA GLY A 269 18.30 -2.09 -19.80
C GLY A 269 17.25 -3.20 -19.86
N LEU A 270 17.02 -3.77 -21.04
CA LEU A 270 16.04 -4.83 -21.26
C LEU A 270 16.44 -6.11 -20.54
N GLU A 271 17.73 -6.48 -20.59
CA GLU A 271 18.28 -7.60 -19.82
C GLU A 271 18.02 -7.46 -18.32
N ASP A 272 18.32 -6.28 -17.76
CA ASP A 272 18.05 -5.99 -16.34
C ASP A 272 16.55 -6.00 -16.03
N ALA A 273 15.72 -5.46 -16.92
CA ALA A 273 14.28 -5.41 -16.72
C ALA A 273 13.65 -6.81 -16.71
N VAL A 274 14.08 -7.71 -17.61
CA VAL A 274 13.60 -9.11 -17.63
C VAL A 274 13.99 -9.82 -16.34
N ALA A 275 15.22 -9.63 -15.85
CA ALA A 275 15.68 -10.19 -14.59
C ALA A 275 14.78 -9.74 -13.41
N ARG A 276 14.44 -8.45 -13.36
CA ARG A 276 13.55 -7.87 -12.35
C ARG A 276 12.12 -8.40 -12.44
N VAL A 277 11.59 -8.60 -13.65
CA VAL A 277 10.27 -9.19 -13.86
C VAL A 277 10.23 -10.61 -13.32
N LEU A 278 11.20 -11.46 -13.69
CA LEU A 278 11.27 -12.84 -13.19
C LEU A 278 11.40 -12.88 -11.66
N GLY A 279 12.20 -11.98 -11.08
CA GLY A 279 12.30 -11.82 -9.62
C GLY A 279 10.97 -11.41 -8.99
N ALA A 280 10.25 -10.44 -9.58
CA ALA A 280 8.96 -9.97 -9.08
C ALA A 280 7.83 -11.01 -9.21
N ILE A 281 7.89 -11.89 -10.23
CA ILE A 281 7.00 -13.05 -10.36
C ILE A 281 7.28 -14.08 -9.24
N GLY A 282 8.51 -14.13 -8.72
CA GLY A 282 8.90 -14.93 -7.55
C GLY A 282 10.04 -15.91 -7.79
N PHE A 283 10.72 -15.87 -8.94
CA PHE A 283 11.91 -16.67 -9.19
C PHE A 283 13.12 -16.13 -8.41
N GLU A 284 14.07 -17.01 -8.09
CA GLU A 284 15.42 -16.60 -7.69
C GLU A 284 16.27 -16.42 -8.94
N VAL A 285 16.69 -15.18 -9.21
CA VAL A 285 17.34 -14.80 -10.47
C VAL A 285 18.84 -14.57 -10.28
N THR A 286 19.63 -15.15 -11.17
CA THR A 286 21.08 -14.89 -11.28
C THR A 286 21.37 -14.32 -12.66
N GLN A 287 21.80 -13.07 -12.73
CA GLN A 287 22.32 -12.46 -13.96
C GLN A 287 23.71 -13.02 -14.27
N ILE A 288 23.98 -13.31 -15.54
CA ILE A 288 25.24 -13.90 -16.02
C ILE A 288 25.88 -12.92 -17.00
N GLY A 289 25.26 -12.75 -18.17
CA GLY A 289 25.71 -11.85 -19.23
C GLY A 289 27.07 -12.23 -19.83
N GLY A 290 27.37 -11.64 -20.99
CA GLY A 290 28.65 -11.80 -21.68
C GLY A 290 28.57 -12.64 -22.95
N ASN A 291 29.64 -12.56 -23.75
CA ASN A 291 29.63 -13.13 -25.10
C ASN A 291 29.52 -14.67 -25.08
N GLY A 292 28.45 -15.21 -25.66
CA GLY A 292 28.18 -16.64 -25.70
C GLY A 292 27.58 -17.24 -24.42
N GLU A 293 27.14 -16.38 -23.50
CA GLU A 293 26.38 -16.72 -22.30
C GLU A 293 24.93 -16.21 -22.44
N PRO A 294 23.96 -16.78 -21.71
CA PRO A 294 22.64 -16.17 -21.55
C PRO A 294 22.74 -14.91 -20.68
N ASP A 295 21.73 -14.06 -20.74
CA ASP A 295 21.63 -12.87 -19.89
C ASP A 295 21.47 -13.27 -18.43
N GLY A 296 20.79 -14.39 -18.17
CA GLY A 296 20.81 -15.03 -16.86
C GLY A 296 20.03 -16.34 -16.76
N LYS A 297 19.87 -16.78 -15.51
CA LYS A 297 19.02 -17.92 -15.13
C LYS A 297 18.03 -17.53 -14.04
N ALA A 298 16.88 -18.19 -14.03
CA ALA A 298 15.84 -18.03 -13.02
C ALA A 298 15.43 -19.40 -12.47
N GLU A 299 15.40 -19.52 -11.14
CA GLU A 299 15.18 -20.78 -10.42
C GLU A 299 13.89 -20.70 -9.60
N ALA A 300 13.01 -21.69 -9.80
CA ALA A 300 11.79 -21.86 -9.02
C ALA A 300 12.03 -22.88 -7.92
N PHE A 301 12.19 -22.42 -6.69
CA PHE A 301 12.32 -23.28 -5.51
C PHE A 301 10.94 -23.70 -5.02
N LEU A 302 10.46 -24.83 -5.53
CA LEU A 302 9.19 -25.44 -5.15
C LEU A 302 9.39 -26.65 -4.23
N GLY A 303 8.33 -27.02 -3.51
CA GLY A 303 8.34 -28.20 -2.64
C GLY A 303 8.44 -29.53 -3.41
N TYR A 304 8.23 -30.63 -2.71
CA TYR A 304 8.32 -31.98 -3.27
C TYR A 304 6.94 -32.52 -3.66
N ASP A 305 6.90 -33.48 -4.59
CA ASP A 305 5.70 -34.28 -4.87
C ASP A 305 5.52 -35.42 -3.87
N GLU A 306 4.43 -36.18 -4.02
CA GLU A 306 4.08 -37.31 -3.14
C GLU A 306 5.14 -38.43 -3.16
N ASN A 307 5.99 -38.47 -4.18
CA ASN A 307 7.09 -39.43 -4.32
C ASN A 307 8.42 -38.87 -3.82
N GLY A 308 8.43 -37.67 -3.23
CA GLY A 308 9.65 -37.01 -2.75
C GLY A 308 10.54 -36.44 -3.86
N LYS A 309 10.03 -36.29 -5.09
CA LYS A 309 10.76 -35.64 -6.18
C LYS A 309 10.58 -34.12 -6.10
N SER A 310 11.68 -33.38 -6.25
CA SER A 310 11.63 -31.92 -6.27
C SER A 310 10.73 -31.46 -7.42
N LYS A 311 9.81 -30.55 -7.12
CA LYS A 311 9.06 -29.81 -8.14
C LYS A 311 9.83 -28.58 -8.61
N GLY A 312 11.01 -28.28 -8.10
CA GLY A 312 11.77 -27.11 -8.59
C GLY A 312 12.10 -27.23 -10.08
N TYR A 313 12.26 -26.10 -10.74
CA TYR A 313 12.70 -26.04 -12.14
C TYR A 313 13.52 -24.78 -12.41
N VAL A 314 14.33 -24.83 -13.45
CA VAL A 314 15.25 -23.76 -13.86
C VAL A 314 14.96 -23.36 -15.30
N LEU A 315 15.04 -22.07 -15.59
CA LEU A 315 15.03 -21.55 -16.96
C LEU A 315 16.21 -20.61 -17.19
N THR A 316 16.82 -20.69 -18.37
CA THR A 316 17.70 -19.62 -18.88
C THR A 316 16.87 -18.57 -19.61
N TYR A 317 17.25 -17.30 -19.51
CA TYR A 317 16.58 -16.24 -20.24
C TYR A 317 17.55 -15.38 -21.06
N ASP A 318 17.06 -14.92 -22.20
CA ASP A 318 17.71 -14.02 -23.13
C ASP A 318 16.72 -12.88 -23.48
N ALA A 319 17.23 -11.66 -23.62
CA ALA A 319 16.50 -10.48 -24.00
C ALA A 319 17.04 -9.93 -25.33
N LYS A 320 16.16 -9.55 -26.25
CA LYS A 320 16.53 -8.99 -27.56
C LYS A 320 15.84 -7.65 -27.77
N SER A 321 16.61 -6.59 -27.62
CA SER A 321 16.18 -5.24 -27.98
C SER A 321 16.44 -4.95 -29.45
N THR A 322 15.68 -4.01 -30.01
CA THR A 322 15.85 -3.53 -31.37
C THR A 322 15.34 -2.10 -31.47
N LYS A 323 15.90 -1.30 -32.37
CA LYS A 323 15.36 0.04 -32.69
C LYS A 323 14.15 -0.02 -33.62
N LYS A 324 13.83 -1.20 -34.16
CA LYS A 324 12.65 -1.46 -34.99
C LYS A 324 11.50 -1.93 -34.12
N GLU A 325 10.29 -1.95 -34.67
CA GLU A 325 9.12 -2.45 -33.96
C GLU A 325 9.18 -3.96 -33.66
N ARG A 326 9.94 -4.74 -34.45
CA ARG A 326 10.02 -6.21 -34.35
C ARG A 326 11.42 -6.73 -34.62
N ILE A 327 11.78 -7.86 -33.99
CA ILE A 327 12.98 -8.63 -34.34
C ILE A 327 12.69 -9.62 -35.48
N SER A 328 13.69 -9.91 -36.32
CA SER A 328 13.56 -10.94 -37.36
C SER A 328 13.75 -12.33 -36.75
N ALA A 329 13.20 -13.38 -37.40
CA ALA A 329 13.41 -14.77 -36.95
C ALA A 329 14.90 -15.14 -36.85
N SER A 330 15.72 -14.65 -37.79
CA SER A 330 17.18 -14.88 -37.75
C SER A 330 17.88 -14.22 -36.55
N THR A 331 17.30 -13.14 -36.01
CA THR A 331 17.84 -12.36 -34.88
C THR A 331 17.48 -12.99 -33.53
N ALA A 332 16.45 -13.83 -33.47
CA ALA A 332 16.10 -14.61 -32.28
C ALA A 332 17.16 -15.65 -31.92
N HIS A 333 18.03 -16.04 -32.87
CA HIS A 333 19.19 -16.92 -32.61
C HIS A 333 18.87 -18.17 -31.74
N LEU A 334 17.76 -18.86 -32.05
CA LEU A 334 17.20 -19.98 -31.26
C LEU A 334 18.21 -21.10 -30.92
N SER A 335 19.15 -21.39 -31.82
CA SER A 335 20.21 -22.37 -31.58
C SER A 335 21.17 -21.95 -30.45
N GLY A 336 21.39 -20.65 -30.25
CA GLY A 336 22.15 -20.09 -29.13
C GLY A 336 21.43 -20.28 -27.81
N ILE A 337 20.13 -19.99 -27.78
CA ILE A 337 19.27 -20.16 -26.60
C ILE A 337 19.27 -21.63 -26.15
N LYS A 338 19.15 -22.57 -27.09
CA LYS A 338 19.15 -24.00 -26.76
C LYS A 338 20.46 -24.46 -26.15
N ARG A 339 21.58 -23.97 -26.69
CA ARG A 339 22.91 -24.23 -26.13
C ARG A 339 23.05 -23.67 -24.72
N HIS A 340 22.48 -22.49 -24.43
CA HIS A 340 22.47 -21.93 -23.07
C HIS A 340 21.68 -22.83 -22.12
N GLN A 341 20.48 -23.29 -22.53
CA GLN A 341 19.66 -24.21 -21.75
C GLN A 341 20.46 -25.47 -21.34
N GLU A 342 21.11 -26.12 -22.31
CA GLU A 342 21.91 -27.33 -22.06
C GLU A 342 23.11 -27.06 -21.16
N LYS A 343 23.85 -25.98 -21.43
CA LYS A 343 25.05 -25.60 -20.67
C LYS A 343 24.74 -25.39 -19.18
N TYR A 344 23.60 -24.80 -18.87
CA TYR A 344 23.18 -24.49 -17.49
C TYR A 344 22.26 -25.56 -16.87
N ASN A 345 22.07 -26.71 -17.54
CA ASN A 345 21.15 -27.78 -17.12
C ASN A 345 19.73 -27.27 -16.81
N ALA A 346 19.26 -26.27 -17.55
CA ALA A 346 17.96 -25.67 -17.35
C ALA A 346 16.84 -26.53 -17.96
N ASN A 347 15.68 -26.56 -17.30
CA ASN A 347 14.50 -27.28 -17.78
C ASN A 347 13.88 -26.60 -18.99
N TYR A 348 13.94 -25.26 -19.02
CA TYR A 348 13.32 -24.44 -20.07
C TYR A 348 14.25 -23.33 -20.52
N CYS A 349 13.89 -22.68 -21.62
CA CYS A 349 14.52 -21.44 -22.07
C CYS A 349 13.48 -20.43 -22.51
N LEU A 350 13.76 -19.16 -22.22
CA LEU A 350 12.87 -18.03 -22.44
C LEU A 350 13.61 -16.96 -23.25
N GLU A 351 13.00 -16.47 -24.33
CA GLU A 351 13.44 -15.23 -24.97
C GLU A 351 12.36 -14.16 -24.86
N VAL A 352 12.79 -12.95 -24.52
CA VAL A 352 11.95 -11.76 -24.43
C VAL A 352 12.40 -10.76 -25.48
N ALA A 353 11.47 -10.29 -26.31
CA ALA A 353 11.73 -9.24 -27.30
C ALA A 353 10.59 -8.22 -27.32
N ILE A 354 10.80 -7.07 -27.96
CA ILE A 354 9.72 -6.08 -28.17
C ILE A 354 8.52 -6.76 -28.84
N ASP A 355 8.78 -7.39 -29.99
CA ASP A 355 7.84 -8.21 -30.76
C ASP A 355 8.64 -9.01 -31.84
N TYR A 356 8.01 -10.00 -32.48
CA TYR A 356 8.62 -10.91 -33.45
C TYR A 356 7.99 -10.78 -34.83
N GLN A 357 8.81 -10.85 -35.87
CA GLN A 357 8.31 -10.93 -37.24
C GLN A 357 7.54 -12.24 -37.46
N GLY A 358 6.25 -12.13 -37.76
CA GLY A 358 5.35 -13.28 -37.93
C GLY A 358 4.77 -13.80 -36.61
N ALA A 359 4.80 -13.02 -35.52
CA ALA A 359 4.27 -13.42 -34.21
C ALA A 359 2.84 -13.97 -34.27
N ASP A 360 1.97 -13.41 -35.12
CA ASP A 360 0.56 -13.81 -35.26
C ASP A 360 0.33 -14.94 -36.29
N ASP A 361 1.38 -15.36 -36.99
CA ASP A 361 1.32 -16.32 -38.09
C ASP A 361 1.86 -17.70 -37.65
N GLU A 362 1.00 -18.72 -37.74
CA GLU A 362 1.30 -20.10 -37.36
C GLU A 362 2.30 -20.77 -38.32
N GLU A 363 2.40 -20.28 -39.56
CA GLU A 363 3.32 -20.80 -40.57
C GLU A 363 4.64 -20.02 -40.63
N SER A 364 4.81 -19.03 -39.75
CA SER A 364 6.02 -18.23 -39.71
C SER A 364 7.25 -19.02 -39.26
N ALA A 365 8.43 -18.60 -39.73
CA ALA A 365 9.69 -19.22 -39.35
C ALA A 365 9.91 -19.20 -37.83
N ILE A 366 9.53 -18.12 -37.15
CA ILE A 366 9.68 -18.01 -35.69
C ILE A 366 8.80 -19.02 -34.95
N THR A 367 7.57 -19.25 -35.41
CA THR A 367 6.67 -20.27 -34.84
C THR A 367 7.24 -21.67 -35.04
N TYR A 368 7.64 -22.01 -36.27
CA TYR A 368 8.17 -23.34 -36.58
C TYR A 368 9.46 -23.66 -35.78
N GLU A 369 10.41 -22.72 -35.75
CA GLU A 369 11.69 -22.95 -35.09
C GLU A 369 11.57 -22.98 -33.56
N SER A 370 10.80 -22.07 -32.95
CA SER A 370 10.59 -22.06 -31.48
C SER A 370 9.95 -23.35 -30.98
N GLN A 371 8.95 -23.88 -31.70
CA GLN A 371 8.32 -25.15 -31.37
C GLN A 371 9.27 -26.34 -31.52
N ARG A 372 10.09 -26.36 -32.58
CA ARG A 372 11.08 -27.42 -32.79
C ARG A 372 12.11 -27.48 -31.66
N GLU A 373 12.63 -26.33 -31.25
CA GLU A 373 13.66 -26.22 -30.20
C GLU A 373 13.08 -26.24 -28.77
N ARG A 374 11.75 -26.07 -28.65
CA ARG A 374 11.00 -25.93 -27.40
C ARG A 374 11.46 -24.73 -26.57
N ALA A 375 11.69 -23.61 -27.25
CA ALA A 375 12.02 -22.33 -26.63
C ALA A 375 10.74 -21.51 -26.47
N THR A 376 10.52 -20.95 -25.28
CA THR A 376 9.36 -20.07 -25.03
C THR A 376 9.69 -18.65 -25.47
N MET A 377 9.03 -18.20 -26.53
CA MET A 377 9.18 -16.85 -27.06
C MET A 377 8.05 -15.97 -26.53
N ILE A 378 8.37 -14.96 -25.73
CA ILE A 378 7.39 -14.02 -25.17
C ILE A 378 7.67 -12.60 -25.64
N THR A 379 6.62 -11.82 -25.92
CA THR A 379 6.77 -10.39 -26.18
C THR A 379 6.89 -9.64 -24.86
N ALA A 380 7.56 -8.49 -24.84
CA ALA A 380 7.66 -7.68 -23.63
C ALA A 380 6.27 -7.22 -23.16
N LYS A 381 5.35 -6.96 -24.10
CA LYS A 381 3.95 -6.65 -23.81
C LYS A 381 3.26 -7.78 -23.05
N ASP A 382 3.37 -9.01 -23.55
CA ASP A 382 2.78 -10.18 -22.89
C ASP A 382 3.45 -10.48 -21.54
N LEU A 383 4.75 -10.28 -21.43
CA LEU A 383 5.47 -10.45 -20.16
C LEU A 383 5.00 -9.43 -19.10
N ILE A 384 4.77 -8.18 -19.49
CA ILE A 384 4.16 -7.17 -18.60
C ILE A 384 2.75 -7.61 -18.19
N LYS A 385 1.93 -8.09 -19.16
CA LYS A 385 0.58 -8.56 -18.88
C LYS A 385 0.58 -9.72 -17.89
N LEU A 386 1.45 -10.69 -18.11
CA LEU A 386 1.65 -11.83 -17.20
C LEU A 386 2.00 -11.36 -15.80
N LEU A 387 2.98 -10.46 -15.65
CA LEU A 387 3.40 -9.89 -14.37
C LEU A 387 2.23 -9.24 -13.62
N LEU A 388 1.41 -8.45 -14.31
CA LEU A 388 0.23 -7.80 -13.72
C LEU A 388 -0.87 -8.81 -13.34
N LEU A 389 -0.90 -9.98 -13.97
CA LEU A 389 -1.87 -11.05 -13.70
C LEU A 389 -1.44 -12.01 -12.58
N VAL A 390 -0.17 -12.04 -12.17
CA VAL A 390 0.35 -13.00 -11.17
C VAL A 390 -0.48 -12.98 -9.87
N THR A 391 -0.68 -11.79 -9.31
CA THR A 391 -1.45 -11.61 -8.07
C THR A 391 -2.95 -11.85 -8.25
N PRO A 392 -3.68 -11.15 -9.14
CA PRO A 392 -5.14 -11.28 -9.26
C PRO A 392 -5.60 -12.65 -9.72
N LYS A 393 -4.75 -13.40 -10.44
CA LYS A 393 -5.05 -14.76 -10.91
C LYS A 393 -4.49 -15.85 -10.00
N GLN A 394 -3.85 -15.48 -8.89
CA GLN A 394 -3.22 -16.39 -7.94
C GLN A 394 -2.32 -17.42 -8.67
N LEU A 395 -1.48 -16.89 -9.56
CA LEU A 395 -0.58 -17.67 -10.39
C LEU A 395 0.72 -17.91 -9.62
N GLY A 396 0.86 -19.10 -9.05
CA GLY A 396 2.12 -19.55 -8.46
C GLY A 396 3.07 -20.12 -9.52
N LEU A 397 4.36 -20.24 -9.17
CA LEU A 397 5.37 -20.84 -10.05
C LEU A 397 5.06 -22.31 -10.40
N ASP A 398 4.30 -23.01 -9.57
CA ASP A 398 3.81 -24.37 -9.86
C ASP A 398 2.89 -24.39 -11.08
N LYS A 399 1.99 -23.42 -11.20
CA LYS A 399 1.07 -23.27 -12.34
C LYS A 399 1.75 -22.60 -13.53
N LEU A 400 2.67 -21.67 -13.29
CA LEU A 400 3.40 -20.97 -14.36
C LEU A 400 4.29 -21.92 -15.17
N ARG A 401 4.70 -23.06 -14.60
CA ARG A 401 5.43 -24.10 -15.35
C ARG A 401 4.72 -24.54 -16.62
N ASP A 402 3.40 -24.63 -16.59
CA ASP A 402 2.57 -25.04 -17.73
C ASP A 402 2.89 -24.20 -18.97
N LEU A 403 3.02 -22.87 -18.81
CA LEU A 403 3.40 -21.96 -19.88
C LEU A 403 4.69 -22.40 -20.60
N PHE A 404 5.73 -22.77 -19.85
CA PHE A 404 7.02 -23.17 -20.43
C PHE A 404 7.00 -24.61 -20.99
N GLU A 405 6.09 -25.46 -20.52
CA GLU A 405 5.93 -26.83 -21.00
C GLU A 405 5.14 -26.90 -22.32
N THR A 406 4.14 -26.02 -22.49
CA THR A 406 3.14 -26.11 -23.56
C THR A 406 3.23 -24.99 -24.58
N CYS A 407 3.77 -23.81 -24.23
CA CYS A 407 3.79 -22.65 -25.11
C CYS A 407 5.22 -22.31 -25.54
N HIS A 408 5.45 -22.35 -26.85
CA HIS A 408 6.77 -22.10 -27.44
C HIS A 408 6.76 -20.90 -28.40
N SER A 409 5.71 -20.74 -29.21
CA SER A 409 5.62 -19.58 -30.11
C SER A 409 5.03 -18.34 -29.43
N PRO A 410 5.28 -17.13 -29.96
CA PRO A 410 4.70 -15.89 -29.44
C PRO A 410 3.16 -15.94 -29.35
N LYS A 411 2.50 -16.46 -30.39
CA LYS A 411 1.05 -16.65 -30.41
C LYS A 411 0.54 -17.57 -29.29
N GLN A 412 1.20 -18.71 -29.07
CA GLN A 412 0.79 -19.65 -28.01
C GLN A 412 0.93 -19.03 -26.62
N VAL A 413 1.98 -18.24 -26.39
CA VAL A 413 2.19 -17.53 -25.14
C VAL A 413 1.12 -16.46 -24.94
N HIS A 414 0.85 -15.67 -25.98
CA HIS A 414 -0.21 -14.65 -25.96
C HIS A 414 -1.58 -15.27 -25.63
N GLU A 415 -1.99 -16.32 -26.35
CA GLU A 415 -3.26 -17.02 -26.13
C GLU A 415 -3.38 -17.61 -24.72
N TRP A 416 -2.29 -18.15 -24.17
CA TRP A 416 -2.27 -18.67 -22.80
C TRP A 416 -2.50 -17.55 -21.78
N ILE A 417 -1.89 -16.38 -21.98
CA ILE A 417 -2.05 -15.21 -21.10
C ILE A 417 -3.46 -14.62 -21.22
N GLU A 418 -4.02 -14.54 -22.43
CA GLU A 418 -5.42 -14.15 -22.65
C GLU A 418 -6.38 -15.11 -21.92
N ALA A 419 -6.16 -16.42 -22.04
CA ALA A 419 -6.95 -17.42 -21.33
C ALA A 419 -6.83 -17.28 -19.80
N LEU A 420 -5.64 -16.98 -19.29
CA LEU A 420 -5.40 -16.67 -17.88
C LEU A 420 -6.16 -15.42 -17.44
N GLU A 421 -6.19 -14.37 -18.27
CA GLU A 421 -6.95 -13.16 -17.99
C GLU A 421 -8.46 -13.43 -17.90
N GLN A 422 -9.00 -14.25 -18.80
CA GLN A 422 -10.43 -14.60 -18.78
C GLN A 422 -10.81 -15.57 -17.66
N ARG A 423 -9.82 -16.25 -17.04
CA ARG A 423 -10.05 -17.17 -15.93
C ARG A 423 -10.68 -16.43 -14.75
N LYS A 424 -11.87 -16.89 -14.34
CA LYS A 424 -12.50 -16.43 -13.09
C LYS A 424 -11.81 -17.11 -11.91
N VAL A 425 -11.20 -16.30 -11.03
CA VAL A 425 -10.77 -16.77 -9.71
C VAL A 425 -12.01 -16.75 -8.82
N GLU A 426 -12.38 -17.91 -8.29
CA GLU A 426 -13.46 -18.01 -7.31
C GLU A 426 -12.99 -17.35 -6.02
N ILE A 427 -13.42 -16.12 -5.78
CA ILE A 427 -13.23 -15.43 -4.51
C ILE A 427 -14.30 -15.94 -3.56
N PRO A 428 -13.94 -16.59 -2.44
CA PRO A 428 -14.91 -16.98 -1.45
C PRO A 428 -15.71 -15.76 -0.96
N PRO A 429 -17.00 -15.93 -0.61
CA PRO A 429 -17.89 -14.85 -0.18
C PRO A 429 -17.57 -14.41 1.25
N TYR A 430 -16.35 -13.90 1.47
CA TYR A 430 -15.84 -13.61 2.81
C TYR A 430 -16.62 -12.48 3.50
N TYR A 431 -17.15 -11.52 2.74
CA TYR A 431 -17.91 -10.40 3.32
C TYR A 431 -19.27 -10.87 3.81
N GLU A 432 -19.98 -11.65 2.99
CA GLU A 432 -21.26 -12.24 3.32
C GLU A 432 -21.11 -13.26 4.46
N LEU A 433 -20.00 -14.00 4.47
CA LEU A 433 -19.66 -14.95 5.53
C LEU A 433 -19.47 -14.23 6.87
N VAL A 434 -18.70 -13.13 6.91
CA VAL A 434 -18.52 -12.29 8.11
C VAL A 434 -19.84 -11.69 8.59
N ASP A 435 -20.66 -11.16 7.66
CA ASP A 435 -21.96 -10.58 8.00
C ASP A 435 -22.90 -11.61 8.63
N VAL A 436 -22.96 -12.82 8.07
CA VAL A 436 -23.79 -13.90 8.60
C VAL A 436 -23.35 -14.29 10.01
N ILE A 437 -22.04 -14.44 10.25
CA ILE A 437 -21.53 -14.82 11.58
C ILE A 437 -21.81 -13.71 12.60
N TYR A 438 -21.57 -12.45 12.23
CA TYR A 438 -21.79 -11.29 13.10
C TYR A 438 -23.26 -11.12 13.46
N GLU A 439 -24.17 -11.26 12.49
CA GLU A 439 -25.61 -11.17 12.74
C GLU A 439 -26.11 -12.32 13.61
N LEU A 440 -25.65 -13.55 13.37
CA LEU A 440 -26.01 -14.69 14.23
C LEU A 440 -25.54 -14.48 15.68
N GLN A 441 -24.33 -13.98 15.91
CA GLN A 441 -23.85 -13.65 17.26
C GLN A 441 -24.66 -12.56 17.98
N LYS A 442 -25.30 -11.66 17.22
CA LYS A 442 -26.06 -10.54 17.77
C LYS A 442 -27.51 -10.90 18.03
N THR A 443 -28.08 -11.78 17.21
CA THR A 443 -29.53 -12.02 17.15
C THR A 443 -29.94 -13.39 17.69
N ASP A 444 -29.03 -14.36 17.68
CA ASP A 444 -29.28 -15.71 18.19
C ASP A 444 -28.86 -15.83 19.66
N THR A 445 -29.48 -16.77 20.37
CA THR A 445 -29.15 -17.13 21.75
C THR A 445 -28.04 -18.16 21.84
N GLU A 446 -27.73 -18.87 20.74
CA GLU A 446 -26.66 -19.86 20.66
C GLU A 446 -25.46 -19.38 19.83
N ALA A 447 -24.28 -19.93 20.10
CA ALA A 447 -23.08 -19.62 19.33
C ALA A 447 -23.22 -20.13 17.87
N PRO A 448 -22.81 -19.34 16.85
CA PRO A 448 -22.91 -19.79 15.47
C PRO A 448 -22.10 -21.07 15.23
N VAL A 449 -22.68 -22.00 14.49
CA VAL A 449 -22.02 -23.22 14.00
C VAL A 449 -21.94 -23.24 12.48
N VAL A 450 -20.95 -23.93 11.93
CA VAL A 450 -20.66 -23.98 10.49
C VAL A 450 -21.91 -24.32 9.66
N GLU A 451 -22.72 -25.28 10.08
CA GLU A 451 -23.91 -25.72 9.34
C GLU A 451 -25.00 -24.65 9.26
N VAL A 452 -25.15 -23.85 10.34
CA VAL A 452 -26.10 -22.74 10.44
C VAL A 452 -25.60 -21.55 9.64
N VAL A 453 -24.32 -21.21 9.75
CA VAL A 453 -23.66 -20.18 8.94
C VAL A 453 -23.84 -20.50 7.45
N ARG A 454 -23.52 -21.73 7.02
CA ARG A 454 -23.74 -22.20 5.64
C ARG A 454 -25.20 -22.08 5.23
N MET A 455 -26.15 -22.46 6.08
CA MET A 455 -27.58 -22.36 5.76
C MET A 455 -28.00 -20.91 5.49
N GLN A 456 -27.59 -19.96 6.35
CA GLN A 456 -27.93 -18.55 6.18
C GLN A 456 -27.18 -17.92 5.00
N LEU A 457 -25.91 -18.28 4.81
CA LEU A 457 -25.12 -17.85 3.67
C LEU A 457 -25.75 -18.29 2.34
N ASN A 458 -26.26 -19.53 2.25
CA ASN A 458 -26.97 -20.03 1.07
C ASN A 458 -28.30 -19.33 0.76
N LYS A 459 -28.86 -18.56 1.70
CA LYS A 459 -30.01 -17.69 1.42
C LYS A 459 -29.60 -16.38 0.75
N LYS A 460 -28.33 -15.99 0.90
CA LYS A 460 -27.75 -14.76 0.35
C LYS A 460 -26.98 -14.98 -0.96
N LEU A 461 -26.47 -16.19 -1.19
CA LEU A 461 -25.67 -16.52 -2.38
C LEU A 461 -26.51 -17.10 -3.53
N THR A 462 -26.11 -16.77 -4.76
CA THR A 462 -26.68 -17.34 -6.00
C THR A 462 -26.28 -18.80 -6.20
N LYS A 463 -25.05 -19.18 -5.83
CA LYS A 463 -24.54 -20.56 -5.86
C LYS A 463 -24.50 -21.12 -4.44
N LYS A 464 -25.12 -22.27 -4.21
CA LYS A 464 -25.13 -22.92 -2.89
C LYS A 464 -23.76 -23.55 -2.58
N CYS A 465 -23.31 -23.39 -1.34
CA CYS A 465 -22.11 -23.98 -0.78
C CYS A 465 -22.41 -25.10 0.23
N SER A 466 -21.47 -26.03 0.37
CA SER A 466 -21.43 -27.13 1.32
C SER A 466 -20.79 -26.71 2.65
N SER A 467 -21.00 -27.49 3.72
CA SER A 467 -20.36 -27.22 5.02
C SER A 467 -18.83 -27.34 4.94
N LYS A 468 -18.33 -28.20 4.04
CA LYS A 468 -16.90 -28.36 3.79
C LYS A 468 -16.30 -27.11 3.18
N GLU A 469 -16.92 -26.58 2.12
CA GLU A 469 -16.47 -25.31 1.49
C GLU A 469 -16.48 -24.15 2.49
N VAL A 470 -17.53 -24.03 3.31
CA VAL A 470 -17.57 -22.99 4.35
C VAL A 470 -16.49 -23.19 5.41
N SER A 471 -16.20 -24.43 5.81
CA SER A 471 -15.10 -24.73 6.75
C SER A 471 -13.74 -24.36 6.17
N ASP A 472 -13.50 -24.68 4.90
CA ASP A 472 -12.26 -24.36 4.20
C ASP A 472 -12.08 -22.83 4.07
N TRP A 473 -13.14 -22.10 3.74
CA TRP A 473 -13.13 -20.64 3.69
C TRP A 473 -12.89 -20.02 5.07
N LEU A 474 -13.50 -20.54 6.13
CA LEU A 474 -13.26 -20.07 7.49
C LEU A 474 -11.82 -20.31 7.95
N ALA A 475 -11.23 -21.46 7.63
CA ALA A 475 -9.85 -21.76 7.93
C ALA A 475 -8.88 -20.81 7.20
N LEU A 476 -9.19 -20.43 5.96
CA LEU A 476 -8.45 -19.41 5.22
C LEU A 476 -8.65 -18.02 5.82
N LEU A 477 -9.87 -17.68 6.22
CA LEU A 477 -10.23 -16.39 6.80
C LEU A 477 -9.50 -16.13 8.13
N VAL A 478 -9.37 -17.16 8.98
CA VAL A 478 -8.57 -17.10 10.22
C VAL A 478 -7.11 -16.74 9.94
N LYS A 479 -6.54 -17.24 8.83
CA LYS A 479 -5.17 -16.92 8.41
C LYS A 479 -5.06 -15.53 7.79
N LEU A 480 -6.07 -15.12 7.01
CA LEU A 480 -6.11 -13.83 6.32
C LEU A 480 -6.30 -12.65 7.28
N VAL A 481 -7.10 -12.82 8.34
CA VAL A 481 -7.34 -11.79 9.36
C VAL A 481 -7.16 -12.36 10.78
N PRO A 482 -5.91 -12.65 11.20
CA PRO A 482 -5.63 -13.26 12.49
C PRO A 482 -6.22 -12.46 13.66
N GLY A 483 -6.87 -13.15 14.59
CA GLY A 483 -7.50 -12.54 15.77
C GLY A 483 -8.83 -11.83 15.51
N CYS A 484 -9.32 -11.77 14.27
CA CYS A 484 -10.65 -11.26 13.94
C CYS A 484 -11.72 -12.34 13.89
N VAL A 485 -11.36 -13.53 13.40
CA VAL A 485 -12.24 -14.68 13.23
C VAL A 485 -11.64 -15.86 14.01
N ASN A 486 -12.49 -16.61 14.71
CA ASN A 486 -12.11 -17.80 15.46
C ASN A 486 -12.99 -18.99 15.06
N VAL A 487 -12.36 -20.16 14.93
CA VAL A 487 -13.03 -21.43 14.64
C VAL A 487 -12.57 -22.46 15.66
N GLU A 488 -13.49 -22.95 16.48
CA GLU A 488 -13.22 -23.95 17.51
C GLU A 488 -14.18 -25.14 17.34
N GLY A 489 -13.65 -26.24 16.79
CA GLY A 489 -14.48 -27.37 16.36
C GLY A 489 -15.50 -26.92 15.32
N LYS A 490 -16.79 -27.06 15.64
CA LYS A 490 -17.91 -26.60 14.77
C LYS A 490 -18.34 -25.16 15.00
N TYR A 491 -17.85 -24.51 16.06
CA TYR A 491 -18.26 -23.17 16.45
C TYR A 491 -17.42 -22.12 15.73
N VAL A 492 -18.08 -21.02 15.36
CA VAL A 492 -17.49 -19.93 14.60
C VAL A 492 -17.85 -18.62 15.27
N SER A 493 -16.87 -17.74 15.43
CA SER A 493 -17.11 -16.40 15.97
C SER A 493 -16.20 -15.33 15.36
N VAL A 494 -16.66 -14.10 15.41
CA VAL A 494 -15.90 -12.90 15.13
C VAL A 494 -15.66 -12.09 16.40
N GLN A 495 -14.49 -11.46 16.48
CA GLN A 495 -13.98 -10.78 17.68
C GLN A 495 -14.00 -9.24 17.57
N VAL A 496 -14.32 -8.72 16.38
CA VAL A 496 -14.47 -7.29 16.11
C VAL A 496 -15.67 -7.05 15.17
N LYS A 497 -16.04 -5.78 14.96
CA LYS A 497 -17.18 -5.41 14.10
C LYS A 497 -16.98 -5.89 12.66
N ALA A 498 -18.06 -6.34 12.01
CA ALA A 498 -18.05 -6.85 10.63
C ALA A 498 -17.31 -5.93 9.65
N GLU A 499 -17.60 -4.62 9.67
CA GLU A 499 -16.95 -3.62 8.80
C GLU A 499 -15.42 -3.57 8.99
N THR A 500 -14.94 -3.65 10.24
CA THR A 500 -13.50 -3.69 10.52
C THR A 500 -12.83 -4.95 10.00
N ILE A 501 -13.55 -6.08 9.94
CA ILE A 501 -13.04 -7.33 9.38
C ILE A 501 -13.02 -7.24 7.85
N LYS A 502 -14.09 -6.72 7.23
CA LYS A 502 -14.16 -6.48 5.78
C LYS A 502 -13.04 -5.56 5.30
N ASP A 503 -12.75 -4.48 6.01
CA ASP A 503 -11.64 -3.58 5.68
C ASP A 503 -10.28 -4.31 5.70
N ARG A 504 -10.07 -5.22 6.66
CA ARG A 504 -8.84 -6.02 6.77
C ARG A 504 -8.77 -7.09 5.69
N ILE A 505 -9.89 -7.73 5.34
CA ILE A 505 -10.00 -8.68 4.23
C ILE A 505 -9.71 -7.95 2.91
N HIS A 506 -10.28 -6.77 2.71
CA HIS A 506 -10.10 -5.96 1.51
C HIS A 506 -8.61 -5.69 1.26
N LYS A 507 -7.89 -5.27 2.31
CA LYS A 507 -6.44 -5.03 2.28
C LYS A 507 -5.61 -6.31 2.03
N ALA A 508 -6.12 -7.48 2.39
CA ALA A 508 -5.41 -8.75 2.28
C ALA A 508 -5.67 -9.51 0.97
N ILE A 509 -6.79 -9.24 0.28
CA ILE A 509 -7.27 -10.03 -0.87
C ILE A 509 -7.26 -9.25 -2.18
N SER A 510 -6.88 -7.96 -2.17
CA SER A 510 -6.92 -7.07 -3.34
C SER A 510 -6.73 -7.80 -4.67
N GLN A 511 -7.81 -7.93 -5.46
CA GLN A 511 -7.71 -8.13 -6.93
C GLN A 511 -6.88 -7.00 -7.53
N ILE A 512 -6.57 -7.01 -8.84
CA ILE A 512 -5.85 -5.89 -9.52
C ILE A 512 -6.34 -4.60 -8.89
N PRO A 513 -5.51 -3.96 -8.05
CA PRO A 513 -5.97 -2.85 -7.25
C PRO A 513 -6.63 -1.84 -8.22
N LEU A 514 -7.78 -1.27 -7.87
CA LEU A 514 -8.50 -0.33 -8.76
C LEU A 514 -7.57 0.83 -9.21
N ASP A 515 -6.56 1.11 -8.41
CA ASP A 515 -5.40 1.98 -8.57
C ASP A 515 -4.38 1.56 -9.65
N ILE A 516 -4.34 0.29 -10.07
CA ILE A 516 -3.46 -0.23 -11.14
C ILE A 516 -4.21 -0.31 -12.49
N GLN A 517 -5.54 -0.23 -12.52
CA GLN A 517 -6.31 -0.18 -13.78
C GLN A 517 -5.88 0.92 -14.75
N PRO A 518 -5.55 2.16 -14.31
CA PRO A 518 -5.06 3.20 -15.22
C PRO A 518 -3.74 2.81 -15.92
N LEU A 519 -2.81 2.18 -15.19
CA LEU A 519 -1.55 1.66 -15.74
C LEU A 519 -1.80 0.54 -16.76
N TYR A 520 -2.71 -0.39 -16.44
CA TYR A 520 -3.12 -1.43 -17.37
C TYR A 520 -3.70 -0.81 -18.66
N ASN A 521 -4.60 0.16 -18.52
CA ASN A 521 -5.17 0.85 -19.68
C ASN A 521 -4.09 1.57 -20.49
N GLU A 522 -3.16 2.31 -19.87
CA GLU A 522 -2.09 3.03 -20.58
C GLU A 522 -1.13 2.11 -21.35
N ILE A 523 -0.89 0.89 -20.85
CA ILE A 523 0.03 -0.07 -21.49
C ILE A 523 -0.67 -0.83 -22.63
N PHE A 524 -1.97 -1.10 -22.51
CA PHE A 524 -2.69 -2.01 -23.39
C PHE A 524 -3.78 -1.34 -24.26
N HIS A 525 -4.10 -0.06 -24.04
CA HIS A 525 -5.09 0.75 -24.76
C HIS A 525 -4.55 2.14 -25.08
#